data_AF-A0A4P5YNY4-F1
#
_entry.id   AF-A0A4P5YNY4-F1
#
_cell.length_a   1.000
_cell.length_b   1.000
_cell.length_c   1.000
_cell.angle_alpha   90.00
_cell.angle_beta   90.00
_cell.angle_gamma   90.00
#
_symmetry.space_group_name_H-M   'P 1'
#
loop_
_entity.id
_entity.type
_entity.pdbx_description
1 polymer ?
#
loop_
_entity_poly.entity_id
_entity_poly.type
_entity_poly.pdbx_seq_one_letter_code
_entity_poly.pdbx_strand_id
1 'polypeptide(L)'
;MDIDQKTNGDTASLRIHGRVDAYWSEHLTKAINATIAAGARHIELNLSRVEYISSAGIRLLISFHKQLRTKGGSLQIHHPSESVNSVLNLTGLDEVLIAPGKGGPEPQAEHTHLSWESDTSSFVVDDLDLEARMKCQLVGDPTKLTTGFEEGDVNLMPFPESTFGIGLGALGSSFDECKDRVNEFMALAGAASYLPTDGSLSPDSMISEEALVPLMSVFYGIAGQGQFSRQFRFEAKQVGTGTLTFSEIVDRGLRASGADLGVIAMVCESASLVGEFLQKLESQDTPGETLLTLAREAVKVPSLCVAVGMAARKSIPPWNVVLEPLGGGTELVGHFHAAVFPLQPVPEGIVDMHTIVRKLFTDEVPQKLMHLLPADGDQQSEFVRGVCWVGPVDQPQPDKAGAKARDPRRMTVRMTLPPRNAGLPGAK
;
A
#
# COMPACT_ATOMS: atom_id res chain seq x y z
N MET A 1 -28.96 14.54 15.33
CA MET A 1 -27.67 14.27 15.97
C MET A 1 -27.94 13.41 17.19
N ASP A 2 -27.14 12.37 17.40
CA ASP A 2 -27.19 11.55 18.61
C ASP A 2 -25.89 11.75 19.41
N ILE A 3 -25.98 11.73 20.74
CA ILE A 3 -24.85 11.95 21.64
C ILE A 3 -24.86 10.86 22.72
N ASP A 4 -23.95 9.91 22.60
CA ASP A 4 -23.69 8.97 23.68
C ASP A 4 -22.71 9.60 24.66
N GLN A 5 -23.08 9.67 25.93
CA GLN A 5 -22.25 10.23 26.98
C GLN A 5 -21.86 9.17 28.00
N LYS A 6 -20.57 9.12 28.34
CA LYS A 6 -20.04 8.41 29.51
C LYS A 6 -19.26 9.38 30.38
N THR A 7 -19.47 9.33 31.69
CA THR A 7 -18.73 10.14 32.65
C THR A 7 -17.99 9.21 33.61
N ASN A 8 -16.70 9.43 33.78
CA ASN A 8 -15.86 8.72 34.74
C ASN A 8 -15.03 9.73 35.53
N GLY A 9 -15.41 9.96 36.80
CA GLY A 9 -14.75 10.95 37.65
C GLY A 9 -14.86 12.38 37.09
N ASP A 10 -13.72 13.01 36.88
CA ASP A 10 -13.62 14.38 36.32
C ASP A 10 -13.54 14.39 34.78
N THR A 11 -13.60 13.23 34.14
CA THR A 11 -13.50 13.07 32.70
C THR A 11 -14.84 12.62 32.12
N ALA A 12 -15.23 13.22 30.99
CA ALA A 12 -16.44 12.85 30.27
C ALA A 12 -16.16 12.64 28.78
N SER A 13 -16.53 11.47 28.28
CA SER A 13 -16.38 11.10 26.88
C SER A 13 -17.74 11.19 26.19
N LEU A 14 -17.83 12.03 25.15
CA LEU A 14 -19.03 12.20 24.34
C LEU A 14 -18.74 11.66 22.94
N ARG A 15 -19.54 10.70 22.49
CA ARG A 15 -19.50 10.21 21.10
C ARG A 15 -20.61 10.87 20.32
N ILE A 16 -20.24 11.53 19.23
CA ILE A 16 -21.17 12.35 18.44
C ILE A 16 -21.46 11.64 17.12
N HIS A 17 -22.75 11.49 16.81
CA HIS A 17 -23.22 10.87 15.57
C HIS A 17 -24.00 11.90 14.75
N GLY A 18 -23.61 12.09 13.48
CA GLY A 18 -24.30 12.96 12.53
C GLY A 18 -23.43 14.12 12.05
N ARG A 19 -23.92 15.36 12.15
CA ARG A 19 -23.26 16.56 11.60
C ARG A 19 -23.10 17.63 12.68
N VAL A 20 -21.99 18.38 12.63
CA VAL A 20 -21.71 19.51 13.52
C VAL A 20 -21.78 20.82 12.71
N ASP A 21 -23.00 21.30 12.51
CA ASP A 21 -23.31 22.55 11.81
C ASP A 21 -23.98 23.58 12.71
N ALA A 22 -24.34 24.75 12.18
CA ALA A 22 -24.98 25.81 12.97
C ALA A 22 -26.27 25.36 13.67
N TYR A 23 -27.02 24.44 13.06
CA TYR A 23 -28.29 23.95 13.60
C TYR A 23 -28.06 22.97 14.77
N TRP A 24 -27.10 22.05 14.64
CA TRP A 24 -26.82 21.05 15.68
C TRP A 24 -25.82 21.52 16.75
N SER A 25 -25.09 22.60 16.51
CA SER A 25 -24.13 23.19 17.46
C SER A 25 -24.80 23.62 18.77
N GLU A 26 -26.04 24.09 18.76
CA GLU A 26 -26.76 24.42 20.00
C GLU A 26 -27.04 23.19 20.87
N HIS A 27 -27.38 22.06 20.24
CA HIS A 27 -27.62 20.80 20.96
C HIS A 27 -26.34 20.27 21.60
N LEU A 28 -25.23 20.32 20.86
CA LEU A 28 -23.91 19.95 21.37
C LEU A 28 -23.44 20.91 22.48
N THR A 29 -23.73 22.21 22.35
CA THR A 29 -23.46 23.22 23.38
C THR A 29 -24.16 22.87 24.69
N LYS A 30 -25.44 22.50 24.64
CA LYS A 30 -26.22 22.13 25.83
C LYS A 30 -25.65 20.88 26.49
N ALA A 31 -25.32 19.85 25.69
CA ALA A 31 -24.73 18.62 26.19
C ALA A 31 -23.39 18.87 26.90
N ILE A 32 -22.46 19.58 26.25
CA ILE A 32 -21.14 19.89 26.84
C ILE A 32 -21.30 20.74 28.10
N ASN A 33 -22.15 21.76 28.11
CA ASN A 33 -22.38 22.57 29.31
C ASN A 33 -23.00 21.78 30.46
N ALA A 34 -23.93 20.86 30.18
CA ALA A 34 -24.49 19.98 31.20
C ALA A 34 -23.41 19.08 31.82
N THR A 35 -22.52 18.54 30.99
CA THR A 35 -21.37 17.74 31.42
C THR A 35 -20.40 18.54 32.30
N ILE A 36 -20.11 19.79 31.94
CA ILE A 36 -19.28 20.69 32.74
C ILE A 36 -19.97 21.01 34.08
N ALA A 37 -21.28 21.28 34.06
CA ALA A 37 -22.05 21.56 35.26
C ALA A 37 -22.13 20.34 36.21
N ALA A 38 -22.12 19.13 35.66
CA ALA A 38 -22.05 17.87 36.40
C ALA A 38 -20.65 17.59 37.01
N GLY A 39 -19.66 18.45 36.78
CA GLY A 39 -18.36 18.40 37.44
C GLY A 39 -17.21 17.91 36.56
N ALA A 40 -17.46 17.56 35.30
CA ALA A 40 -16.39 17.17 34.38
C ALA A 40 -15.48 18.36 34.04
N ARG A 41 -14.18 18.15 34.14
CA ARG A 41 -13.12 19.11 33.78
C ARG A 41 -12.37 18.69 32.53
N HIS A 42 -12.34 17.39 32.22
CA HIS A 42 -11.74 16.86 31.01
C HIS A 42 -12.85 16.31 30.11
N ILE A 43 -12.90 16.77 28.86
CA ILE A 43 -13.91 16.37 27.90
C ILE A 43 -13.25 15.78 26.67
N GLU A 44 -13.64 14.57 26.34
CA GLU A 44 -13.18 13.84 25.17
C GLU A 44 -14.33 13.74 24.16
N LEU A 45 -14.11 14.18 22.93
CA LEU A 45 -15.09 14.12 21.85
C LEU A 45 -14.68 13.06 20.86
N ASN A 46 -15.45 11.98 20.76
CA ASN A 46 -15.29 11.00 19.70
C ASN A 46 -16.10 11.43 18.47
N LEU A 47 -15.41 11.79 17.40
CA LEU A 47 -16.00 12.33 16.17
C LEU A 47 -15.96 11.34 15.00
N SER A 48 -15.80 10.05 15.26
CA SER A 48 -15.61 9.04 14.19
C SER A 48 -16.85 8.86 13.32
N ARG A 49 -18.02 9.22 13.86
CA ARG A 49 -19.32 9.17 13.18
C ARG A 49 -19.87 10.56 12.87
N VAL A 50 -19.00 11.57 12.81
CA VAL A 50 -19.36 12.92 12.36
C VAL A 50 -18.97 13.06 10.90
N GLU A 51 -19.95 13.10 10.00
CA GLU A 51 -19.72 13.11 8.55
C GLU A 51 -19.39 14.51 8.02
N TYR A 52 -19.63 15.56 8.82
CA TYR A 52 -19.43 16.94 8.40
C TYR A 52 -19.31 17.90 9.59
N ILE A 53 -18.39 18.86 9.48
CA ILE A 53 -18.26 19.99 10.40
C ILE A 53 -18.21 21.31 9.62
N SER A 54 -19.00 22.29 10.07
CA SER A 54 -19.01 23.65 9.50
C SER A 54 -18.12 24.61 10.29
N SER A 55 -17.94 25.83 9.79
CA SER A 55 -17.26 26.91 10.53
C SER A 55 -17.91 27.24 11.88
N ALA A 56 -19.22 27.01 12.05
CA ALA A 56 -19.90 27.17 13.33
C ALA A 56 -19.49 26.07 14.33
N GLY A 57 -19.35 24.83 13.86
CA GLY A 57 -18.87 23.71 14.65
C GLY A 57 -17.41 23.88 15.08
N ILE A 58 -16.55 24.39 14.19
CA ILE A 58 -15.16 24.71 14.53
C ILE A 58 -15.09 25.78 15.63
N ARG A 59 -15.85 26.88 15.50
CA ARG A 59 -15.90 27.92 16.54
C ARG A 59 -16.39 27.38 17.89
N LEU A 60 -17.36 26.47 17.87
CA LEU A 60 -17.87 25.80 19.06
C LEU A 60 -16.74 25.04 19.79
N LEU A 61 -15.99 24.20 19.06
CA LEU A 61 -14.90 23.40 19.62
C LEU A 61 -13.82 24.30 20.24
N ILE A 62 -13.41 25.35 19.54
CA ILE A 62 -12.43 26.33 20.05
C ILE A 62 -12.95 27.02 21.32
N SER A 63 -14.23 27.41 21.34
CA SER A 63 -14.84 28.08 22.49
C SER A 63 -14.79 27.21 23.75
N PHE A 64 -15.17 25.95 23.63
CA PHE A 64 -15.13 25.01 24.77
C PHE A 64 -13.71 24.64 25.18
N HIS A 65 -12.79 24.48 24.23
CA HIS A 65 -11.38 24.26 24.54
C HIS A 65 -10.82 25.40 25.40
N LYS A 66 -11.06 26.67 25.01
CA LYS A 66 -10.65 27.85 25.80
C LYS A 66 -11.32 27.88 27.17
N GLN A 67 -12.63 27.64 27.22
CA GLN A 67 -13.40 27.66 28.46
C GLN A 67 -12.89 26.62 29.47
N LEU A 68 -12.65 25.38 29.03
CA LEU A 68 -12.16 24.31 29.91
C LEU A 68 -10.73 24.59 30.37
N ARG A 69 -9.86 25.08 29.49
CA ARG A 69 -8.49 25.49 29.84
C ARG A 69 -8.46 26.54 30.95
N THR A 70 -9.34 27.55 30.91
CA THR A 70 -9.40 28.57 31.98
C THR A 70 -9.77 28.00 33.35
N LYS A 71 -10.39 26.82 33.39
CA LYS A 71 -10.80 26.10 34.60
C LYS A 71 -9.85 24.95 34.96
N GLY A 72 -8.66 24.88 34.34
CA GLY A 72 -7.68 23.81 34.56
C GLY A 72 -8.06 22.46 33.91
N GLY A 73 -9.01 22.47 32.99
CA GLY A 73 -9.52 21.31 32.26
C GLY A 73 -9.01 21.22 30.83
N SER A 74 -9.48 20.22 30.08
CA SER A 74 -9.13 20.02 28.66
C SER A 74 -10.35 19.65 27.82
N LEU A 75 -10.32 20.02 26.54
CA LEU A 75 -11.16 19.47 25.49
C LEU A 75 -10.25 18.79 24.47
N GLN A 76 -10.49 17.51 24.20
CA GLN A 76 -9.72 16.71 23.26
C GLN A 76 -10.64 16.00 22.27
N ILE A 77 -10.22 15.96 21.00
CA ILE A 77 -10.89 15.24 19.92
C ILE A 77 -10.18 13.90 19.75
N HIS A 78 -10.97 12.83 19.71
CA HIS A 78 -10.54 11.48 19.45
C HIS A 78 -11.22 10.95 18.19
N HIS A 79 -10.46 10.23 17.37
CA HIS A 79 -10.94 9.55 16.17
C HIS A 79 -11.80 10.46 15.27
N PRO A 80 -11.31 11.63 14.81
CA PRO A 80 -12.08 12.40 13.82
C PRO A 80 -12.32 11.55 12.58
N SER A 81 -13.53 11.63 12.00
CA SER A 81 -13.74 11.09 10.66
C SER A 81 -12.80 11.76 9.66
N GLU A 82 -12.55 11.13 8.52
CA GLU A 82 -11.68 11.67 7.48
C GLU A 82 -12.06 13.10 7.09
N SER A 83 -13.35 13.36 6.85
CA SER A 83 -13.86 14.70 6.52
C SER A 83 -13.60 15.72 7.63
N VAL A 84 -13.78 15.34 8.90
CA VAL A 84 -13.52 16.23 10.03
C VAL A 84 -12.02 16.46 10.19
N ASN A 85 -11.20 15.43 10.00
CA ASN A 85 -9.75 15.51 10.09
C ASN A 85 -9.17 16.45 9.03
N SER A 86 -9.60 16.33 7.76
CA SER A 86 -9.20 17.23 6.69
C SER A 86 -9.53 18.70 7.02
N VAL A 87 -10.70 18.97 7.59
CA VAL A 87 -11.08 20.32 8.00
C VAL A 87 -10.25 20.83 9.18
N LEU A 88 -9.95 19.98 10.17
CA LEU A 88 -9.09 20.36 11.31
C LEU A 88 -7.66 20.67 10.86
N ASN A 89 -7.10 19.86 9.96
CA ASN A 89 -5.76 20.07 9.38
C ASN A 89 -5.71 21.36 8.55
N LEU A 90 -6.69 21.61 7.68
CA LEU A 90 -6.78 22.85 6.89
C LEU A 90 -6.86 24.11 7.75
N THR A 91 -7.36 23.98 8.99
CA THR A 91 -7.51 25.10 9.92
C THR A 91 -6.38 25.19 10.95
N GLY A 92 -5.42 24.27 10.93
CA GLY A 92 -4.31 24.18 11.90
C GLY A 92 -4.77 23.90 13.34
N LEU A 93 -5.92 23.25 13.50
CA LEU A 93 -6.54 22.97 14.80
C LEU A 93 -6.29 21.55 15.31
N ASP A 94 -5.76 20.68 14.45
CA ASP A 94 -5.32 19.32 14.77
C ASP A 94 -4.28 19.34 15.90
N GLU A 95 -3.26 20.19 15.82
CA GLU A 95 -2.23 20.33 16.87
C GLU A 95 -2.79 20.82 18.22
N VAL A 96 -3.94 21.51 18.21
CA VAL A 96 -4.52 22.17 19.39
C VAL A 96 -5.59 21.32 20.05
N LEU A 97 -6.38 20.59 19.24
CA LEU A 97 -7.60 19.91 19.68
C LEU A 97 -7.47 18.38 19.65
N ILE A 98 -6.55 17.79 18.88
CA ILE A 98 -6.35 16.33 18.87
C ILE A 98 -5.34 15.97 19.95
N ALA A 99 -5.68 14.99 20.80
CA ALA A 99 -4.81 14.58 21.89
C ALA A 99 -3.50 13.98 21.35
N PRO A 100 -2.30 14.48 21.74
CA PRO A 100 -1.05 13.79 21.47
C PRO A 100 -1.02 12.48 22.27
N GLY A 101 -0.80 11.37 21.56
CA GLY A 101 -1.02 10.00 22.00
C GLY A 101 -0.74 9.69 23.47
N LYS A 102 -1.81 9.36 24.20
CA LYS A 102 -1.81 8.46 25.37
C LYS A 102 -3.11 7.64 25.33
N GLY A 103 -3.13 6.60 24.51
CA GLY A 103 -4.12 5.54 24.58
C GLY A 103 -3.80 4.60 25.74
N GLY A 104 -4.57 4.70 26.83
CA GLY A 104 -4.70 3.66 27.86
C GLY A 104 -6.10 3.06 27.78
N PRO A 105 -6.29 1.77 28.14
CA PRO A 105 -7.29 0.93 27.52
C PRO A 105 -8.67 1.04 28.18
N GLU A 106 -9.72 1.13 27.37
CA GLU A 106 -11.04 0.59 27.73
C GLU A 106 -11.82 0.18 26.46
N PRO A 107 -12.72 -0.80 26.61
CA PRO A 107 -12.78 -2.01 25.80
C PRO A 107 -13.09 -1.70 24.33
N GLN A 108 -12.12 -2.01 23.48
CA GLN A 108 -12.34 -2.17 22.06
C GLN A 108 -13.39 -3.27 21.85
N ALA A 109 -14.28 -3.07 20.89
CA ALA A 109 -14.97 -4.19 20.27
C ALA A 109 -13.89 -5.22 19.89
N GLU A 110 -14.09 -6.48 20.26
CA GLU A 110 -13.09 -7.55 20.18
C GLU A 110 -12.26 -7.50 18.87
N HIS A 111 -11.13 -6.80 18.89
CA HIS A 111 -10.07 -6.94 17.89
C HIS A 111 -9.26 -8.13 18.36
N THR A 112 -9.25 -9.20 17.57
CA THR A 112 -8.42 -10.36 17.86
C THR A 112 -6.97 -10.01 17.58
N HIS A 113 -6.23 -9.57 18.61
CA HIS A 113 -4.78 -9.46 18.54
C HIS A 113 -4.17 -10.85 18.44
N LEU A 114 -3.85 -11.27 17.22
CA LEU A 114 -3.04 -12.46 17.00
C LEU A 114 -1.58 -12.05 17.08
N SER A 115 -0.89 -12.48 18.13
CA SER A 115 0.55 -12.33 18.25
C SER A 115 1.22 -13.69 18.13
N TRP A 116 2.21 -13.81 17.27
CA TRP A 116 3.12 -14.95 17.23
C TRP A 116 4.50 -14.49 17.63
N GLU A 117 5.09 -15.20 18.59
CA GLU A 117 6.45 -14.96 19.01
C GLU A 117 7.22 -16.28 18.91
N SER A 118 8.38 -16.21 18.28
CA SER A 118 9.36 -17.29 18.22
C SER A 118 10.67 -16.81 18.86
N ASP A 119 11.66 -17.68 18.94
CA ASP A 119 13.00 -17.30 19.41
C ASP A 119 13.68 -16.30 18.45
N THR A 120 13.31 -16.31 17.17
CA THR A 120 13.96 -15.54 16.09
C THR A 120 13.12 -14.37 15.57
N SER A 121 11.82 -14.29 15.89
CA SER A 121 10.94 -13.26 15.33
C SER A 121 9.69 -13.00 16.18
N SER A 122 9.10 -11.83 16.00
CA SER A 122 7.76 -11.49 16.51
C SER A 122 6.86 -11.02 15.35
N PHE A 123 5.58 -11.36 15.45
CA PHE A 123 4.53 -10.92 14.55
C PHE A 123 3.33 -10.45 15.38
N VAL A 124 2.79 -9.29 15.04
CA VAL A 124 1.58 -8.73 15.67
C VAL A 124 0.58 -8.41 14.58
N VAL A 125 -0.63 -8.97 14.67
CA VAL A 125 -1.71 -8.75 13.69
C VAL A 125 -2.81 -7.93 14.32
N ASP A 126 -3.24 -6.93 13.57
CA ASP A 126 -4.37 -6.07 13.89
C ASP A 126 -5.47 -6.25 12.83
N ASP A 127 -6.70 -6.43 13.29
CA ASP A 127 -7.87 -6.47 12.42
C ASP A 127 -8.21 -5.05 11.93
N LEU A 128 -8.38 -4.90 10.61
CA LEU A 128 -8.89 -3.67 10.02
C LEU A 128 -10.38 -3.84 9.73
N ASP A 129 -10.74 -4.28 8.52
CA ASP A 129 -12.09 -4.69 8.15
C ASP A 129 -12.06 -6.14 7.64
N LEU A 130 -12.52 -7.09 8.45
CA LEU A 130 -12.48 -8.52 8.09
C LEU A 130 -13.34 -8.87 6.86
N GLU A 131 -14.28 -8.02 6.48
CA GLU A 131 -15.10 -8.18 5.28
C GLU A 131 -14.46 -7.54 4.04
N ALA A 132 -13.39 -6.76 4.21
CA ALA A 132 -12.66 -6.15 3.09
C ALA A 132 -12.08 -7.22 2.15
N ARG A 133 -12.23 -6.97 0.85
CA ARG A 133 -11.72 -7.82 -0.22
C ARG A 133 -11.00 -6.98 -1.27
N MET A 134 -10.08 -7.63 -1.97
CA MET A 134 -9.41 -7.10 -3.13
C MET A 134 -10.02 -7.72 -4.39
N LYS A 135 -10.33 -6.87 -5.37
CA LYS A 135 -10.69 -7.28 -6.73
C LYS A 135 -9.47 -7.07 -7.61
N CYS A 136 -8.97 -8.16 -8.19
CA CYS A 136 -7.79 -8.14 -9.04
C CYS A 136 -8.14 -8.59 -10.45
N GLN A 137 -7.38 -8.08 -11.42
CA GLN A 137 -7.43 -8.50 -12.81
C GLN A 137 -6.02 -8.72 -13.36
N LEU A 138 -5.92 -9.69 -14.26
CA LEU A 138 -4.77 -9.82 -15.14
C LEU A 138 -4.88 -8.74 -16.23
N VAL A 139 -3.82 -7.98 -16.44
CA VAL A 139 -3.76 -6.92 -17.45
C VAL A 139 -2.77 -7.32 -18.53
N GLY A 140 -3.15 -7.15 -19.80
CA GLY A 140 -2.33 -7.53 -20.94
C GLY A 140 -2.21 -9.04 -21.17
N ASP A 141 -1.34 -9.42 -22.09
CA ASP A 141 -1.08 -10.81 -22.47
C ASP A 141 0.40 -11.17 -22.20
N PRO A 142 0.70 -12.07 -21.24
CA PRO A 142 2.08 -12.46 -20.92
C PRO A 142 2.83 -13.05 -22.12
N THR A 143 2.13 -13.65 -23.09
CA THR A 143 2.78 -14.27 -24.24
C THR A 143 3.49 -13.24 -25.12
N LYS A 144 3.01 -11.98 -25.08
CA LYS A 144 3.59 -10.82 -25.77
C LYS A 144 4.98 -10.45 -25.29
N LEU A 145 5.41 -10.92 -24.12
CA LEU A 145 6.79 -10.78 -23.67
C LEU A 145 7.76 -11.39 -24.71
N THR A 146 7.38 -12.52 -25.31
CA THR A 146 8.22 -13.23 -26.28
C THR A 146 7.95 -12.83 -27.73
N THR A 147 6.71 -12.46 -28.06
CA THR A 147 6.32 -12.11 -29.44
C THR A 147 6.44 -10.61 -29.75
N GLY A 148 6.61 -9.77 -28.74
CA GLY A 148 6.54 -8.32 -28.82
C GLY A 148 5.14 -7.77 -28.60
N PHE A 149 5.06 -6.49 -28.25
CA PHE A 149 3.82 -5.75 -28.01
C PHE A 149 3.52 -4.77 -29.14
N GLU A 150 2.24 -4.62 -29.46
CA GLU A 150 1.69 -3.64 -30.40
C GLU A 150 0.79 -2.64 -29.66
N GLU A 151 0.41 -1.53 -30.31
CA GLU A 151 -0.45 -0.49 -29.72
C GLU A 151 -1.76 -1.06 -29.13
N GLY A 152 -2.36 -2.05 -29.80
CA GLY A 152 -3.59 -2.70 -29.34
C GLY A 152 -3.44 -3.62 -28.13
N ASP A 153 -2.21 -3.94 -27.73
CA ASP A 153 -1.92 -4.78 -26.56
C ASP A 153 -1.80 -3.97 -25.26
N VAL A 154 -1.68 -2.64 -25.36
CA VAL A 154 -1.44 -1.75 -24.22
C VAL A 154 -2.73 -1.30 -23.56
N ASN A 155 -2.76 -1.36 -22.23
CA ASN A 155 -3.90 -1.01 -21.42
C ASN A 155 -3.61 0.31 -20.70
N LEU A 156 -4.38 1.35 -21.01
CA LEU A 156 -4.28 2.63 -20.33
C LEU A 156 -5.04 2.57 -19.00
N MET A 157 -4.33 2.71 -17.88
CA MET A 157 -4.87 2.48 -16.55
C MET A 157 -4.62 3.66 -15.60
N PRO A 158 -5.67 4.24 -15.00
CA PRO A 158 -5.51 5.18 -13.89
C PRO A 158 -5.25 4.43 -12.58
N PHE A 159 -4.40 4.99 -11.72
CA PHE A 159 -4.09 4.45 -10.39
C PHE A 159 -4.42 5.44 -9.27
N PRO A 160 -5.72 5.64 -8.94
CA PRO A 160 -6.12 6.44 -7.78
C PRO A 160 -5.78 5.74 -6.45
N GLU A 161 -6.00 6.42 -5.33
CA GLU A 161 -5.60 5.97 -4.00
C GLU A 161 -6.07 4.55 -3.63
N SER A 162 -7.27 4.14 -4.05
CA SER A 162 -7.86 2.84 -3.74
C SER A 162 -7.38 1.67 -4.60
N THR A 163 -6.33 1.87 -5.40
CA THR A 163 -5.83 0.89 -6.37
C THR A 163 -4.39 0.50 -6.12
N PHE A 164 -4.01 -0.64 -6.67
CA PHE A 164 -2.62 -1.05 -6.84
C PHE A 164 -2.39 -1.61 -8.23
N GLY A 165 -1.14 -1.63 -8.67
CA GLY A 165 -0.73 -2.27 -9.91
C GLY A 165 0.75 -2.62 -9.92
N ILE A 166 1.10 -3.71 -10.60
CA ILE A 166 2.48 -4.15 -10.80
C ILE A 166 2.63 -4.81 -12.16
N GLY A 167 3.85 -4.81 -12.71
CA GLY A 167 4.19 -5.49 -13.95
C GLY A 167 5.05 -4.63 -14.87
N LEU A 168 4.83 -4.72 -16.18
CA LEU A 168 5.52 -3.92 -17.18
C LEU A 168 4.65 -2.77 -17.69
N GLY A 169 5.21 -1.57 -17.66
CA GLY A 169 4.52 -0.36 -18.09
C GLY A 169 5.41 0.86 -18.05
N ALA A 170 4.81 2.00 -18.41
CA ALA A 170 5.43 3.30 -18.29
C ALA A 170 4.36 4.37 -18.00
N LEU A 171 4.76 5.44 -17.32
CA LEU A 171 3.94 6.64 -17.21
C LEU A 171 3.77 7.26 -18.60
N GLY A 172 2.52 7.51 -18.99
CA GLY A 172 2.19 8.07 -20.30
C GLY A 172 0.88 7.54 -20.86
N SER A 173 0.41 8.22 -21.90
CA SER A 173 -0.98 8.10 -22.37
C SER A 173 -1.14 7.31 -23.67
N SER A 174 -0.03 6.96 -24.32
CA SER A 174 -0.03 6.27 -25.60
C SER A 174 1.14 5.30 -25.77
N PHE A 175 0.95 4.31 -26.65
CA PHE A 175 2.01 3.37 -27.02
C PHE A 175 3.26 4.08 -27.55
N ASP A 176 3.10 5.06 -28.44
CA ASP A 176 4.24 5.76 -29.06
C ASP A 176 5.09 6.54 -28.05
N GLU A 177 4.46 7.12 -27.02
CA GLU A 177 5.16 7.79 -25.91
C GLU A 177 5.93 6.81 -25.03
N CYS A 178 5.37 5.60 -24.83
CA CYS A 178 5.81 4.67 -23.80
C CYS A 178 6.73 3.55 -24.29
N LYS A 179 6.62 3.11 -25.56
CA LYS A 179 7.24 1.87 -26.09
C LYS A 179 8.75 1.76 -25.88
N ASP A 180 9.48 2.89 -25.85
CA ASP A 180 10.93 2.93 -25.68
C ASP A 180 11.38 3.07 -24.21
N ARG A 181 10.42 3.23 -23.28
CA ARG A 181 10.65 3.45 -21.85
C ARG A 181 10.06 2.32 -20.98
N VAL A 182 9.34 1.35 -21.54
CA VAL A 182 8.63 0.29 -20.80
C VAL A 182 9.57 -0.53 -19.91
N ASN A 183 9.20 -0.67 -18.64
CA ASN A 183 9.93 -1.52 -17.69
C ASN A 183 9.03 -1.92 -16.51
N GLU A 184 9.63 -2.50 -15.47
CA GLU A 184 8.99 -2.76 -14.19
C GLU A 184 8.35 -1.46 -13.64
N PHE A 185 7.10 -1.57 -13.20
CA PHE A 185 6.36 -0.50 -12.53
C PHE A 185 5.66 -1.01 -11.27
N MET A 186 5.38 -0.11 -10.34
CA MET A 186 4.44 -0.34 -9.25
C MET A 186 3.50 0.85 -9.09
N ALA A 187 2.31 0.58 -8.59
CA ALA A 187 1.37 1.58 -8.13
C ALA A 187 0.72 1.11 -6.83
N LEU A 188 0.61 2.01 -5.85
CA LEU A 188 0.01 1.75 -4.55
C LEU A 188 -0.39 3.09 -3.91
N ALA A 189 -1.57 3.15 -3.30
CA ALA A 189 -2.01 4.31 -2.52
C ALA A 189 -1.94 5.64 -3.29
N GLY A 190 -2.21 5.59 -4.59
CA GLY A 190 -2.23 6.78 -5.46
C GLY A 190 -0.83 7.27 -5.87
N ALA A 191 0.24 6.59 -5.47
CA ALA A 191 1.56 6.75 -6.03
C ALA A 191 1.79 5.69 -7.11
N ALA A 192 2.40 6.07 -8.24
CA ALA A 192 2.88 5.17 -9.27
C ALA A 192 4.35 5.49 -9.57
N SER A 193 5.16 4.45 -9.77
CA SER A 193 6.58 4.57 -10.06
C SER A 193 6.99 3.49 -11.05
N TYR A 194 7.90 3.81 -11.96
CA TYR A 194 8.46 2.85 -12.91
C TYR A 194 9.93 3.16 -13.18
N LEU A 195 10.70 2.18 -13.67
CA LEU A 195 12.13 2.35 -13.99
C LEU A 195 12.33 2.51 -15.50
N PRO A 196 12.45 3.72 -16.08
CA PRO A 196 12.54 3.85 -17.53
C PRO A 196 13.74 3.09 -18.14
N THR A 197 13.54 2.46 -19.30
CA THR A 197 14.62 1.83 -20.10
C THR A 197 15.49 2.82 -20.89
N ASP A 198 15.51 4.10 -20.50
CA ASP A 198 16.26 5.17 -21.17
C ASP A 198 17.74 5.27 -20.75
N GLY A 199 18.18 4.37 -19.86
CA GLY A 199 19.55 4.31 -19.36
C GLY A 199 19.82 5.21 -18.15
N SER A 200 18.84 5.99 -17.67
CA SER A 200 18.97 6.81 -16.46
C SER A 200 19.15 5.98 -15.18
N LEU A 201 18.65 4.73 -15.19
CA LEU A 201 18.57 3.83 -14.02
C LEU A 201 17.93 4.49 -12.78
N SER A 202 17.13 5.53 -13.00
CA SER A 202 16.50 6.33 -11.96
C SER A 202 14.98 6.19 -12.10
N PRO A 203 14.26 5.71 -11.07
CA PRO A 203 12.81 5.61 -11.13
C PRO A 203 12.14 6.97 -11.36
N ASP A 204 11.11 6.97 -12.20
CA ASP A 204 10.21 8.10 -12.41
C ASP A 204 8.89 7.83 -11.68
N SER A 205 8.33 8.84 -11.01
CA SER A 205 7.19 8.66 -10.11
C SER A 205 6.18 9.79 -10.24
N MET A 206 4.91 9.44 -10.05
CA MET A 206 3.78 10.38 -10.03
C MET A 206 2.85 10.03 -8.85
N ILE A 207 2.33 11.06 -8.19
CA ILE A 207 1.43 10.92 -7.04
C ILE A 207 0.10 11.59 -7.37
N SER A 208 -0.98 11.04 -6.83
CA SER A 208 -2.31 11.62 -6.96
C SER A 208 -2.40 12.96 -6.22
N GLU A 209 -2.81 14.01 -6.92
CA GLU A 209 -3.01 15.35 -6.36
C GLU A 209 -4.34 15.93 -6.87
N GLU A 210 -5.28 16.14 -5.96
CA GLU A 210 -6.65 16.57 -6.26
C GLU A 210 -7.33 15.68 -7.33
N ALA A 211 -7.57 16.22 -8.53
CA ALA A 211 -8.19 15.51 -9.65
C ALA A 211 -7.18 14.79 -10.56
N LEU A 212 -5.88 14.96 -10.32
CA LEU A 212 -4.82 14.31 -11.09
C LEU A 212 -4.51 12.95 -10.47
N VAL A 213 -4.66 11.89 -11.28
CA VAL A 213 -4.32 10.52 -10.92
C VAL A 213 -3.24 9.99 -11.86
N PRO A 214 -2.26 9.21 -11.37
CA PRO A 214 -1.27 8.59 -12.23
C PRO A 214 -1.91 7.76 -13.33
N LEU A 215 -1.46 7.98 -14.55
CA LEU A 215 -1.95 7.29 -15.74
C LEU A 215 -0.80 6.49 -16.37
N MET A 216 -0.98 5.18 -16.43
CA MET A 216 0.03 4.24 -16.87
C MET A 216 -0.41 3.53 -18.15
N SER A 217 0.52 3.41 -19.09
CA SER A 217 0.41 2.46 -20.19
C SER A 217 0.95 1.12 -19.73
N VAL A 218 0.04 0.20 -19.38
CA VAL A 218 0.33 -1.13 -18.84
C VAL A 218 0.35 -2.16 -19.97
N PHE A 219 1.52 -2.76 -20.17
CA PHE A 219 1.75 -3.75 -21.21
C PHE A 219 1.36 -5.15 -20.72
N TYR A 220 1.70 -5.45 -19.47
CA TYR A 220 1.40 -6.73 -18.84
C TYR A 220 1.53 -6.59 -17.32
N GLY A 221 0.64 -7.22 -16.54
CA GLY A 221 0.77 -7.21 -15.09
C GLY A 221 -0.49 -7.58 -14.32
N ILE A 222 -0.49 -7.23 -13.04
CA ILE A 222 -1.64 -7.39 -12.15
C ILE A 222 -2.08 -6.00 -11.72
N ALA A 223 -3.37 -5.72 -11.77
CA ALA A 223 -3.95 -4.52 -11.19
C ALA A 223 -5.16 -4.88 -10.35
N GLY A 224 -5.46 -4.06 -9.36
CA GLY A 224 -6.64 -4.29 -8.54
C GLY A 224 -7.04 -3.10 -7.69
N GLN A 225 -8.18 -3.25 -7.04
CA GLN A 225 -8.78 -2.26 -6.18
C GLN A 225 -9.47 -2.93 -5.00
N GLY A 226 -9.52 -2.23 -3.87
CA GLY A 226 -10.18 -2.74 -2.68
C GLY A 226 -9.54 -2.21 -1.40
N GLN A 227 -9.78 -2.92 -0.31
CA GLN A 227 -9.27 -2.58 1.01
C GLN A 227 -8.57 -3.78 1.63
N PHE A 228 -7.63 -3.52 2.53
CA PHE A 228 -6.91 -4.54 3.28
C PHE A 228 -7.72 -4.94 4.50
N SER A 229 -7.81 -6.24 4.78
CA SER A 229 -8.61 -6.74 5.89
C SER A 229 -7.86 -6.78 7.21
N ARG A 230 -6.53 -6.85 7.14
CA ARG A 230 -5.64 -6.91 8.30
C ARG A 230 -4.35 -6.15 8.03
N GLN A 231 -3.78 -5.64 9.11
CA GLN A 231 -2.40 -5.20 9.18
C GLN A 231 -1.63 -6.22 9.99
N PHE A 232 -0.37 -6.47 9.65
CA PHE A 232 0.55 -7.17 10.53
C PHE A 232 1.92 -6.50 10.55
N ARG A 233 2.54 -6.51 11.73
CA ARG A 233 3.90 -6.06 11.94
C ARG A 233 4.79 -7.27 12.17
N PHE A 234 6.03 -7.18 11.73
CA PHE A 234 7.04 -8.18 12.04
C PHE A 234 8.33 -7.52 12.50
N GLU A 235 9.08 -8.23 13.34
CA GLU A 235 10.42 -7.85 13.75
C GLU A 235 11.27 -9.10 13.93
N ALA A 236 12.45 -9.10 13.30
CA ALA A 236 13.46 -10.13 13.47
C ALA A 236 14.22 -9.88 14.78
N LYS A 237 14.33 -10.92 15.61
CA LYS A 237 15.11 -10.88 16.84
C LYS A 237 16.59 -11.07 16.53
N GLN A 238 17.44 -10.56 17.41
CA GLN A 238 18.90 -10.69 17.29
C GLN A 238 19.43 -12.13 17.46
N VAL A 239 18.55 -13.09 17.75
CA VAL A 239 18.88 -14.52 17.79
C VAL A 239 18.77 -15.09 16.37
N GLY A 240 19.84 -15.68 15.86
CA GLY A 240 19.92 -16.21 14.49
C GLY A 240 20.61 -15.24 13.52
N THR A 241 20.05 -15.04 12.33
CA THR A 241 20.58 -14.11 11.32
C THR A 241 20.22 -12.65 11.58
N GLY A 242 19.23 -12.39 12.45
CA GLY A 242 18.68 -11.04 12.64
C GLY A 242 17.80 -10.56 11.48
N THR A 243 17.35 -11.49 10.63
CA THR A 243 16.56 -11.21 9.43
C THR A 243 15.42 -12.22 9.27
N LEU A 244 14.40 -11.83 8.51
CA LEU A 244 13.33 -12.69 8.02
C LEU A 244 13.36 -12.72 6.49
N THR A 245 13.15 -13.90 5.91
CA THR A 245 13.08 -14.04 4.46
C THR A 245 11.78 -13.49 3.91
N PHE A 246 11.81 -13.05 2.66
CA PHE A 246 10.63 -12.54 1.97
C PHE A 246 9.47 -13.56 1.95
N SER A 247 9.78 -14.82 1.65
CA SER A 247 8.78 -15.90 1.62
C SER A 247 8.15 -16.16 2.98
N GLU A 248 8.91 -16.07 4.08
CA GLU A 248 8.36 -16.20 5.43
C GLU A 248 7.34 -15.09 5.73
N ILE A 249 7.69 -13.84 5.43
CA ILE A 249 6.79 -12.69 5.67
C ILE A 249 5.49 -12.81 4.86
N VAL A 250 5.60 -13.20 3.59
CA VAL A 250 4.45 -13.38 2.71
C VAL A 250 3.55 -14.54 3.17
N ASP A 251 4.12 -15.71 3.51
CA ASP A 251 3.35 -16.85 4.03
C ASP A 251 2.63 -16.49 5.34
N ARG A 252 3.30 -15.74 6.23
CA ARG A 252 2.70 -15.25 7.48
C ARG A 252 1.54 -14.30 7.22
N GLY A 253 1.69 -13.37 6.27
CA GLY A 253 0.61 -12.46 5.87
C GLY A 253 -0.62 -13.19 5.34
N LEU A 254 -0.43 -14.16 4.44
CA LEU A 254 -1.53 -14.98 3.93
C LEU A 254 -2.21 -15.78 5.05
N ARG A 255 -1.44 -16.44 5.93
CA ARG A 255 -2.00 -17.16 7.08
C ARG A 255 -2.77 -16.27 8.04
N ALA A 256 -2.26 -15.07 8.33
CA ALA A 256 -2.92 -14.10 9.20
C ALA A 256 -4.28 -13.67 8.62
N SER A 257 -4.39 -13.53 7.30
CA SER A 257 -5.66 -13.24 6.62
C SER A 257 -6.62 -14.43 6.49
N GLY A 258 -6.13 -15.66 6.72
CA GLY A 258 -6.86 -16.88 6.42
C GLY A 258 -7.06 -17.15 4.92
N ALA A 259 -6.43 -16.36 4.04
CA ALA A 259 -6.61 -16.45 2.60
C ALA A 259 -5.58 -17.39 1.93
N ASP A 260 -6.03 -18.07 0.86
CA ASP A 260 -5.14 -18.82 -0.05
C ASP A 260 -4.51 -17.93 -1.12
N LEU A 261 -5.12 -16.78 -1.42
CA LEU A 261 -4.71 -15.79 -2.41
C LEU A 261 -4.97 -14.40 -1.83
N GLY A 262 -3.97 -13.53 -1.86
CA GLY A 262 -4.06 -12.20 -1.26
C GLY A 262 -3.14 -11.19 -1.93
N VAL A 263 -3.53 -9.92 -1.87
CA VAL A 263 -2.65 -8.78 -2.14
C VAL A 263 -1.95 -8.42 -0.85
N ILE A 264 -0.63 -8.24 -0.91
CA ILE A 264 0.17 -7.81 0.23
C ILE A 264 0.91 -6.53 -0.15
N ALA A 265 0.73 -5.49 0.65
CA ALA A 265 1.51 -4.27 0.61
C ALA A 265 2.43 -4.23 1.85
N MET A 266 3.62 -3.66 1.70
CA MET A 266 4.69 -3.71 2.70
C MET A 266 5.42 -2.38 2.76
N VAL A 267 5.68 -1.88 3.96
CA VAL A 267 6.69 -0.85 4.24
C VAL A 267 7.66 -1.42 5.26
N CYS A 268 8.89 -1.71 4.82
CA CYS A 268 9.82 -2.53 5.58
C CYS A 268 11.25 -2.01 5.52
N GLU A 269 11.98 -2.21 6.62
CA GLU A 269 13.44 -2.09 6.66
C GLU A 269 14.04 -3.38 6.09
N SER A 270 14.69 -3.28 4.93
CA SER A 270 15.38 -4.40 4.29
C SER A 270 16.82 -4.49 4.81
N ALA A 271 17.27 -5.70 5.13
CA ALA A 271 18.69 -6.00 5.30
C ALA A 271 19.37 -6.18 3.93
N SER A 272 18.69 -6.87 3.02
CA SER A 272 19.09 -7.00 1.63
C SER A 272 17.87 -7.15 0.72
N LEU A 273 17.96 -6.65 -0.51
CA LEU A 273 16.94 -6.88 -1.55
C LEU A 273 17.61 -7.53 -2.75
N VAL A 274 16.92 -8.48 -3.36
CA VAL A 274 17.31 -9.12 -4.62
C VAL A 274 16.15 -9.01 -5.59
N GLY A 275 16.41 -8.44 -6.75
CA GLY A 275 15.38 -8.17 -7.74
C GLY A 275 15.92 -8.16 -9.16
N GLU A 276 14.99 -8.06 -10.11
CA GLU A 276 15.28 -7.93 -11.53
C GLU A 276 14.56 -6.74 -12.14
N PHE A 277 15.08 -6.29 -13.28
CA PHE A 277 14.46 -5.29 -14.13
C PHE A 277 14.90 -5.49 -15.58
N LEU A 278 14.20 -4.87 -16.53
CA LEU A 278 14.59 -4.89 -17.93
C LEU A 278 15.68 -3.85 -18.19
N GLN A 279 16.76 -4.27 -18.81
CA GLN A 279 17.84 -3.42 -19.28
C GLN A 279 17.88 -3.44 -20.80
N LYS A 280 18.01 -2.25 -21.38
CA LYS A 280 18.20 -2.07 -22.82
C LYS A 280 19.65 -2.31 -23.19
N LEU A 281 19.90 -3.24 -24.11
CA LEU A 281 21.21 -3.48 -24.70
C LEU A 281 21.14 -3.23 -26.21
N GLU A 282 22.15 -2.56 -26.75
CA GLU A 282 22.30 -2.44 -28.20
C GLU A 282 22.73 -3.80 -28.77
N SER A 283 22.01 -4.29 -29.78
CA SER A 283 22.38 -5.51 -30.47
C SER A 283 23.72 -5.34 -31.17
N GLN A 284 24.69 -6.22 -30.88
CA GLN A 284 25.98 -6.23 -31.55
C GLN A 284 25.87 -6.81 -32.97
N ASP A 285 24.91 -7.72 -33.20
CA ASP A 285 24.74 -8.43 -34.48
C ASP A 285 23.83 -7.66 -35.45
N THR A 286 22.92 -6.83 -34.93
CA THR A 286 21.93 -6.07 -35.71
C THR A 286 21.88 -4.60 -35.26
N PRO A 287 22.76 -3.74 -35.80
CA PRO A 287 22.79 -2.32 -35.46
C PRO A 287 21.42 -1.65 -35.68
N GLY A 288 20.87 -1.04 -34.63
CA GLY A 288 19.55 -0.41 -34.64
C GLY A 288 18.42 -1.28 -34.07
N GLU A 289 18.65 -2.58 -33.83
CA GLU A 289 17.74 -3.39 -33.04
C GLU A 289 18.07 -3.27 -31.55
N THR A 290 17.04 -2.96 -30.78
CA THR A 290 17.10 -2.91 -29.32
C THR A 290 16.78 -4.28 -28.75
N LEU A 291 17.70 -4.85 -27.97
CA LEU A 291 17.42 -6.04 -27.16
C LEU A 291 17.08 -5.62 -25.73
N LEU A 292 16.00 -6.16 -25.18
CA LEU A 292 15.73 -6.06 -23.74
C LEU A 292 16.22 -7.33 -23.05
N THR A 293 17.08 -7.18 -22.07
CA THR A 293 17.63 -8.27 -21.26
C THR A 293 17.24 -8.10 -19.81
N LEU A 294 16.92 -9.20 -19.13
CA LEU A 294 16.73 -9.18 -17.67
C LEU A 294 18.08 -8.95 -17.00
N ALA A 295 18.17 -7.85 -16.25
CA ALA A 295 19.28 -7.56 -15.35
C ALA A 295 18.86 -7.92 -13.93
N ARG A 296 19.77 -8.54 -13.19
CA ARG A 296 19.58 -8.83 -11.76
C ARG A 296 20.41 -7.87 -10.93
N GLU A 297 19.85 -7.46 -9.80
CA GLU A 297 20.53 -6.57 -8.89
C GLU A 297 20.27 -6.95 -7.44
N ALA A 298 21.30 -6.75 -6.60
CA ALA A 298 21.20 -6.90 -5.16
C ALA A 298 21.51 -5.58 -4.46
N VAL A 299 20.59 -5.12 -3.61
CA VAL A 299 20.80 -4.02 -2.68
C VAL A 299 21.29 -4.62 -1.36
N LYS A 300 22.55 -4.39 -1.02
CA LYS A 300 23.20 -4.95 0.18
C LYS A 300 23.36 -3.94 1.32
N VAL A 301 22.71 -2.79 1.20
CA VAL A 301 22.72 -1.73 2.21
C VAL A 301 21.34 -1.65 2.86
N PRO A 302 21.26 -1.48 4.18
CA PRO A 302 19.99 -1.27 4.86
C PRO A 302 19.22 -0.11 4.23
N SER A 303 17.97 -0.37 3.88
CA SER A 303 17.12 0.57 3.13
C SER A 303 15.68 0.46 3.61
N LEU A 304 14.88 1.51 3.40
CA LEU A 304 13.43 1.40 3.51
C LEU A 304 12.88 0.95 2.16
N CYS A 305 11.91 0.04 2.17
CA CYS A 305 11.29 -0.48 0.95
C CYS A 305 9.78 -0.38 1.05
N VAL A 306 9.15 0.13 -0.02
CA VAL A 306 7.72 -0.05 -0.26
C VAL A 306 7.58 -1.16 -1.29
N ALA A 307 6.94 -2.26 -0.92
CA ALA A 307 6.66 -3.36 -1.85
C ALA A 307 5.16 -3.63 -1.92
N VAL A 308 4.69 -4.05 -3.09
CA VAL A 308 3.32 -4.52 -3.27
C VAL A 308 3.32 -5.67 -4.26
N GLY A 309 2.41 -6.61 -4.03
CA GLY A 309 2.21 -7.70 -4.95
C GLY A 309 1.08 -8.60 -4.54
N MET A 310 0.91 -9.66 -5.33
CA MET A 310 -0.06 -10.70 -5.08
C MET A 310 0.66 -12.00 -4.80
N ALA A 311 0.17 -12.75 -3.82
CA ALA A 311 0.72 -14.04 -3.43
C ALA A 311 -0.38 -15.08 -3.24
N ALA A 312 -0.03 -16.33 -3.47
CA ALA A 312 -0.87 -17.47 -3.18
C ALA A 312 -0.08 -18.60 -2.53
N ARG A 313 -0.71 -19.34 -1.61
CA ARG A 313 -0.08 -20.49 -0.91
C ARG A 313 0.16 -21.70 -1.81
N LYS A 314 -0.40 -21.67 -3.02
CA LYS A 314 -0.30 -22.69 -4.06
C LYS A 314 -0.56 -22.04 -5.41
N SER A 315 -0.22 -22.72 -6.50
CA SER A 315 -0.60 -22.29 -7.85
C SER A 315 -2.12 -22.26 -8.02
N ILE A 316 -2.67 -21.14 -8.49
CA ILE A 316 -4.11 -20.91 -8.68
C ILE A 316 -4.35 -20.30 -10.07
N PRO A 317 -5.07 -20.96 -10.98
CA PRO A 317 -5.49 -20.35 -12.24
C PRO A 317 -6.48 -19.17 -12.04
N PRO A 318 -6.45 -18.15 -12.92
CA PRO A 318 -5.54 -17.97 -14.05
C PRO A 318 -4.19 -17.33 -13.64
N TRP A 319 -3.95 -17.10 -12.35
CA TRP A 319 -2.79 -16.37 -11.84
C TRP A 319 -1.46 -17.10 -11.98
N ASN A 320 -1.48 -18.41 -12.23
CA ASN A 320 -0.29 -19.22 -12.47
C ASN A 320 0.52 -18.79 -13.72
N VAL A 321 0.00 -17.90 -14.55
CA VAL A 321 0.73 -17.31 -15.68
C VAL A 321 1.58 -16.10 -15.29
N VAL A 322 1.37 -15.55 -14.08
CA VAL A 322 2.03 -14.33 -13.59
C VAL A 322 2.68 -14.49 -12.23
N LEU A 323 2.21 -15.43 -11.40
CA LEU A 323 2.78 -15.71 -10.08
C LEU A 323 3.85 -16.78 -10.20
N GLU A 324 5.06 -16.45 -9.75
CA GLU A 324 6.24 -17.31 -9.76
C GLU A 324 6.55 -17.81 -8.33
N PRO A 325 7.25 -18.93 -8.14
CA PRO A 325 7.64 -19.40 -6.81
C PRO A 325 8.38 -18.33 -6.00
N LEU A 326 8.07 -18.11 -4.72
CA LEU A 326 8.76 -17.10 -3.90
C LEU A 326 9.93 -17.64 -3.07
N GLY A 327 9.94 -18.94 -2.77
CA GLY A 327 10.94 -19.55 -1.90
C GLY A 327 11.19 -21.02 -2.23
N GLY A 328 12.46 -21.43 -2.17
CA GLY A 328 12.85 -22.83 -2.34
C GLY A 328 12.17 -23.74 -1.31
N GLY A 329 11.57 -24.83 -1.77
CA GLY A 329 10.89 -25.79 -0.89
C GLY A 329 9.53 -25.34 -0.36
N THR A 330 8.97 -24.23 -0.88
CA THR A 330 7.62 -23.76 -0.55
C THR A 330 6.68 -23.93 -1.76
N GLU A 331 5.37 -24.11 -1.51
CA GLU A 331 4.34 -24.01 -2.57
C GLU A 331 3.91 -22.56 -2.85
N LEU A 332 4.53 -21.60 -2.13
CA LEU A 332 4.19 -20.19 -2.19
C LEU A 332 4.61 -19.62 -3.55
N VAL A 333 3.64 -19.00 -4.23
CA VAL A 333 3.86 -18.28 -5.49
C VAL A 333 3.46 -16.82 -5.31
N GLY A 334 4.07 -15.91 -6.06
CA GLY A 334 3.79 -14.50 -5.99
C GLY A 334 4.45 -13.68 -7.10
N HIS A 335 4.06 -12.43 -7.19
CA HIS A 335 4.64 -11.43 -8.09
C HIS A 335 4.63 -10.11 -7.32
N PHE A 336 5.81 -9.54 -7.06
CA PHE A 336 5.98 -8.36 -6.21
C PHE A 336 6.95 -7.37 -6.79
N HIS A 337 6.59 -6.09 -6.73
CA HIS A 337 7.48 -5.00 -7.12
C HIS A 337 7.80 -4.16 -5.89
N ALA A 338 9.02 -3.61 -5.87
CA ALA A 338 9.56 -2.89 -4.74
C ALA A 338 10.22 -1.58 -5.19
N ALA A 339 9.84 -0.48 -4.55
CA ALA A 339 10.54 0.79 -4.57
C ALA A 339 11.46 0.89 -3.34
N VAL A 340 12.70 1.31 -3.55
CA VAL A 340 13.74 1.40 -2.51
C VAL A 340 14.01 2.85 -2.18
N PHE A 341 14.06 3.17 -0.89
CA PHE A 341 14.23 4.51 -0.35
C PHE A 341 15.37 4.54 0.67
N PRO A 342 15.93 5.73 0.96
CA PRO A 342 16.83 5.90 2.10
C PRO A 342 16.21 5.33 3.38
N LEU A 343 17.04 4.74 4.24
CA LEU A 343 16.57 4.15 5.48
C LEU A 343 15.93 5.22 6.38
N GLN A 344 14.67 4.99 6.77
CA GLN A 344 13.92 5.79 7.72
C GLN A 344 13.19 4.89 8.73
N PRO A 345 12.89 5.35 9.96
CA PRO A 345 12.15 4.56 10.93
C PRO A 345 10.74 4.20 10.46
N VAL A 346 10.33 2.95 10.66
CA VAL A 346 8.94 2.51 10.43
C VAL A 346 8.08 2.98 11.62
N PRO A 347 6.96 3.71 11.41
CA PRO A 347 6.09 4.19 12.49
C PRO A 347 5.54 3.05 13.34
N GLU A 348 5.31 3.28 14.64
CA GLU A 348 4.76 2.29 15.58
C GLU A 348 3.23 2.22 15.59
N GLY A 349 2.67 1.08 16.06
CA GLY A 349 1.23 0.87 16.19
C GLY A 349 0.49 0.55 14.89
N ILE A 350 -0.81 0.88 14.84
CA ILE A 350 -1.61 0.78 13.61
C ILE A 350 -1.25 1.96 12.70
N VAL A 351 -0.82 1.64 11.48
CA VAL A 351 -0.32 2.60 10.50
C VAL A 351 -1.31 2.70 9.34
N ASP A 352 -1.68 3.93 9.00
CA ASP A 352 -2.45 4.19 7.80
C ASP A 352 -1.54 4.08 6.57
N MET A 353 -1.80 3.08 5.72
CA MET A 353 -0.99 2.79 4.53
C MET A 353 -0.94 3.99 3.56
N HIS A 354 -2.07 4.66 3.35
CA HIS A 354 -2.16 5.77 2.43
C HIS A 354 -1.25 6.92 2.87
N THR A 355 -1.31 7.27 4.14
CA THR A 355 -0.52 8.33 4.75
C THR A 355 0.98 8.06 4.62
N ILE A 356 1.45 6.86 4.97
CA ILE A 356 2.89 6.55 4.94
C ILE A 356 3.44 6.45 3.51
N VAL A 357 2.72 5.78 2.59
CA VAL A 357 3.15 5.63 1.19
C VAL A 357 3.16 6.99 0.50
N ARG A 358 2.06 7.75 0.61
CA ARG A 358 1.97 9.09 0.00
C ARG A 358 3.07 10.00 0.51
N LYS A 359 3.28 10.05 1.83
CA LYS A 359 4.35 10.85 2.43
C LYS A 359 5.72 10.46 1.86
N LEU A 360 6.03 9.17 1.81
CA LEU A 360 7.34 8.71 1.36
C LEU A 360 7.60 9.08 -0.10
N PHE A 361 6.64 8.87 -1.00
CA PHE A 361 6.80 9.25 -2.41
C PHE A 361 6.80 10.78 -2.61
N THR A 362 6.23 11.56 -1.69
CA THR A 362 6.23 13.04 -1.75
C THR A 362 7.57 13.61 -1.25
N ASP A 363 8.08 13.06 -0.16
CA ASP A 363 9.26 13.57 0.54
C ASP A 363 10.57 13.03 -0.07
N GLU A 364 10.54 11.83 -0.67
CA GLU A 364 11.71 11.12 -1.16
C GLU A 364 11.52 10.65 -2.61
N VAL A 365 12.64 10.56 -3.33
CA VAL A 365 12.67 9.93 -4.66
C VAL A 365 13.12 8.47 -4.49
N PRO A 366 12.40 7.48 -5.05
CA PRO A 366 12.86 6.10 -5.04
C PRO A 366 14.25 5.99 -5.67
N GLN A 367 15.20 5.40 -4.95
CA GLN A 367 16.55 5.16 -5.43
C GLN A 367 16.59 4.04 -6.46
N LYS A 368 15.69 3.06 -6.31
CA LYS A 368 15.55 1.90 -7.21
C LYS A 368 14.11 1.44 -7.27
N LEU A 369 13.80 0.74 -8.35
CA LEU A 369 12.57 0.00 -8.51
C LEU A 369 12.88 -1.35 -9.17
N MET A 370 12.34 -2.45 -8.63
CA MET A 370 12.64 -3.79 -9.10
C MET A 370 11.46 -4.75 -8.92
N HIS A 371 11.38 -5.76 -9.79
CA HIS A 371 10.61 -6.97 -9.55
C HIS A 371 11.38 -7.82 -8.53
N LEU A 372 10.79 -8.08 -7.36
CA LEU A 372 11.42 -8.91 -6.33
C LEU A 372 11.50 -10.35 -6.82
N LEU A 373 12.70 -10.91 -6.77
CA LEU A 373 12.95 -12.22 -7.32
C LEU A 373 12.47 -13.36 -6.41
N PRO A 374 12.02 -14.48 -7.02
CA PRO A 374 12.06 -15.80 -6.40
C PRO A 374 13.42 -16.09 -5.76
N ALA A 375 13.45 -16.95 -4.74
CA ALA A 375 14.69 -17.57 -4.31
C ALA A 375 15.40 -18.26 -5.49
N ASP A 376 16.61 -17.82 -5.85
CA ASP A 376 17.54 -18.60 -6.67
C ASP A 376 18.56 -19.26 -5.73
N GLY A 377 18.28 -20.51 -5.35
CA GLY A 377 18.96 -21.16 -4.24
C GLY A 377 18.57 -20.55 -2.88
N ASP A 378 19.56 -20.19 -2.06
CA ASP A 378 19.38 -19.61 -0.71
C ASP A 378 19.28 -18.07 -0.67
N GLN A 379 19.39 -17.38 -1.83
CA GLN A 379 19.38 -15.91 -1.86
C GLN A 379 17.95 -15.37 -2.09
N GLN A 380 17.33 -14.89 -1.02
CA GLN A 380 16.07 -14.15 -1.04
C GLN A 380 16.28 -12.73 -0.52
N SER A 381 15.35 -11.83 -0.82
CA SER A 381 15.26 -10.57 -0.08
C SER A 381 15.03 -10.83 1.40
N GLU A 382 15.71 -10.08 2.25
CA GLU A 382 15.72 -10.22 3.70
C GLU A 382 15.36 -8.91 4.38
N PHE A 383 14.53 -9.01 5.42
CA PHE A 383 13.98 -7.86 6.12
C PHE A 383 14.23 -7.96 7.63
N VAL A 384 14.42 -6.80 8.25
CA VAL A 384 14.64 -6.70 9.70
C VAL A 384 13.31 -6.51 10.41
N ARG A 385 12.50 -5.56 9.94
CA ARG A 385 11.19 -5.25 10.52
C ARG A 385 10.33 -4.51 9.51
N GLY A 386 9.03 -4.46 9.76
CA GLY A 386 8.13 -3.71 8.91
C GLY A 386 6.68 -3.81 9.31
N VAL A 387 5.86 -3.06 8.58
CA VAL A 387 4.41 -3.14 8.61
C VAL A 387 3.92 -3.59 7.23
N CYS A 388 2.96 -4.50 7.25
CA CYS A 388 2.37 -5.10 6.07
C CYS A 388 0.84 -5.04 6.17
N TRP A 389 0.19 -4.97 5.03
CA TRP A 389 -1.26 -5.03 4.90
C TRP A 389 -1.62 -6.17 3.97
N VAL A 390 -2.63 -6.96 4.34
CA VAL A 390 -3.09 -8.10 3.55
C VAL A 390 -4.58 -8.00 3.24
N GLY A 391 -4.91 -8.14 1.96
CA GLY A 391 -6.26 -8.08 1.42
C GLY A 391 -6.58 -9.38 0.70
N PRO A 392 -7.50 -10.21 1.23
CA PRO A 392 -7.94 -11.43 0.55
C PRO A 392 -8.51 -11.10 -0.83
N VAL A 393 -8.11 -11.86 -1.83
CA VAL A 393 -8.62 -11.69 -3.20
C VAL A 393 -9.83 -12.59 -3.39
N ASP A 394 -10.93 -12.03 -3.90
CA ASP A 394 -12.06 -12.84 -4.33
C ASP A 394 -11.61 -13.77 -5.46
N GLN A 395 -11.83 -15.08 -5.31
CA GLN A 395 -11.46 -16.01 -6.38
C GLN A 395 -12.13 -15.59 -7.69
N PRO A 396 -11.41 -15.62 -8.82
CA PRO A 396 -11.96 -15.22 -10.09
C PRO A 396 -13.19 -16.08 -10.41
N GLN A 397 -14.35 -15.44 -10.52
CA GLN A 397 -15.51 -16.08 -11.11
C GLN A 397 -15.18 -16.32 -12.59
N PRO A 398 -15.38 -17.53 -13.14
CA PRO A 398 -15.07 -17.79 -14.53
C PRO A 398 -16.00 -16.97 -15.43
N ASP A 399 -15.49 -15.86 -15.97
CA ASP A 399 -16.25 -15.04 -16.91
C ASP A 399 -16.24 -15.66 -18.31
N LYS A 400 -17.43 -15.68 -18.92
CA LYS A 400 -17.67 -16.25 -20.25
C LYS A 400 -16.96 -15.41 -21.30
N ALA A 401 -16.15 -16.10 -22.12
CA ALA A 401 -15.40 -15.60 -23.26
C ALA A 401 -16.05 -14.44 -24.04
N GLY A 402 -15.22 -13.44 -24.35
CA GLY A 402 -15.55 -12.34 -25.26
C GLY A 402 -14.37 -11.97 -26.15
N ALA A 403 -13.72 -12.94 -26.80
CA ALA A 403 -12.69 -12.67 -27.80
C ALA A 403 -13.31 -11.98 -29.02
N LYS A 404 -12.99 -10.71 -29.26
CA LYS A 404 -13.23 -10.04 -30.55
C LYS A 404 -11.92 -9.98 -31.32
N ALA A 405 -11.84 -10.72 -32.41
CA ALA A 405 -10.77 -10.64 -33.40
C ALA A 405 -10.84 -9.32 -34.19
N ARG A 406 -9.70 -8.65 -34.43
CA ARG A 406 -9.59 -7.60 -35.46
C ARG A 406 -8.25 -7.59 -36.23
N ASP A 407 -8.46 -7.35 -37.52
CA ASP A 407 -7.65 -7.13 -38.74
C ASP A 407 -6.17 -6.67 -38.63
N PRO A 408 -5.21 -7.33 -39.32
CA PRO A 408 -3.78 -7.03 -39.22
C PRO A 408 -3.26 -6.21 -40.40
N ARG A 409 -3.06 -4.90 -40.22
CA ARG A 409 -2.13 -4.12 -41.08
C ARG A 409 -1.53 -2.94 -40.30
N ARG A 410 -0.33 -3.11 -39.71
CA ARG A 410 0.81 -2.18 -39.81
C ARG A 410 1.95 -2.53 -38.83
N MET A 411 3.16 -2.44 -39.39
CA MET A 411 4.50 -2.24 -38.82
C MET A 411 4.79 -2.75 -37.41
N THR A 412 5.44 -3.92 -37.35
CA THR A 412 5.93 -4.61 -36.14
C THR A 412 7.23 -3.98 -35.64
N VAL A 413 7.25 -3.46 -34.41
CA VAL A 413 8.48 -3.27 -33.64
C VAL A 413 8.66 -4.51 -32.77
N ARG A 414 9.63 -5.36 -33.10
CA ARG A 414 9.91 -6.58 -32.32
C ARG A 414 10.71 -6.24 -31.09
N MET A 415 10.10 -6.35 -29.91
CA MET A 415 10.81 -6.46 -28.64
C MET A 415 10.84 -7.94 -28.28
N THR A 416 12.01 -8.57 -28.34
CA THR A 416 12.17 -9.98 -27.98
C THR A 416 12.72 -10.03 -26.55
N LEU A 417 11.91 -10.44 -25.56
CA LEU A 417 12.41 -10.67 -24.21
C LEU A 417 12.94 -12.10 -24.07
N PRO A 418 14.02 -12.33 -23.28
CA PRO A 418 14.45 -13.68 -22.96
C PRO A 418 13.39 -14.41 -22.12
N PRO A 419 13.26 -15.74 -22.25
CA PRO A 419 12.36 -16.52 -21.40
C PRO A 419 12.81 -16.45 -19.93
N ARG A 420 11.88 -16.07 -19.03
CA ARG A 420 12.12 -15.91 -17.58
C ARG A 420 12.67 -17.17 -16.87
N ASN A 421 12.54 -18.35 -17.48
CA ASN A 421 12.96 -19.66 -16.92
C ASN A 421 14.14 -20.34 -17.64
N ALA A 422 14.94 -19.63 -18.44
CA ALA A 422 16.19 -20.20 -18.93
C ALA A 422 17.26 -20.10 -17.83
N GLY A 423 17.46 -21.19 -17.08
CA GLY A 423 18.63 -21.36 -16.24
C GLY A 423 19.89 -20.99 -17.05
N LEU A 424 20.67 -20.04 -16.52
CA LEU A 424 21.88 -19.56 -17.19
C LEU A 424 22.84 -20.74 -17.41
N PRO A 425 23.32 -20.97 -18.65
CA PRO A 425 24.41 -21.89 -18.89
C PRO A 425 25.72 -21.24 -18.42
N GLY A 426 26.29 -21.81 -17.35
CA GLY A 426 27.73 -21.81 -17.10
C GLY A 426 28.34 -20.56 -16.47
N ALA A 427 28.36 -20.52 -15.14
CA ALA A 427 29.50 -19.94 -14.43
C ALA A 427 30.61 -21.00 -14.39
N LYS A 428 31.72 -20.75 -15.08
CA LYS A 428 33.02 -21.35 -14.79
C LYS A 428 33.92 -20.28 -14.20
#